data_AF-A0A6A5A7D0-F1
#
_entry.id   AF-A0A6A5A7D0-F1
#
_cell.length_a   1.000
_cell.length_b   1.000
_cell.length_c   1.000
_cell.angle_alpha   90.00
_cell.angle_beta   90.00
_cell.angle_gamma   90.00
#
_symmetry.space_group_name_H-M   'P 1'
#
loop_
_entity.id
_entity.type
_entity.pdbx_description
1 polymer ?
#
loop_
_entity_poly.entity_id
_entity_poly.type
_entity_poly.pdbx_seq_one_letter_code
_entity_poly.pdbx_strand_id
1 'polypeptide(L)'
;MAVEAALHDGAASTSDEEDKASASPPSVWDQRPTKYKSVLWSVCGYVLLMELAERLSYYGINQGLKNFMQMKLGWSAVSANSLKSTWTSLVYMSPLMGAYIADEKWGRYPTITTFGMLYLVGDGLLAVAAHPSVLAHRDVAEGIFIFGLFGCI
;
A
#
# COMPACT_ATOMS: atom_id res chain seq x y z
N MET A 1 -32.65 35.08 58.13
CA MET A 1 -31.34 35.28 57.49
C MET A 1 -30.45 34.04 57.53
N ALA A 2 -30.32 33.31 58.66
CA ALA A 2 -29.54 32.05 58.70
C ALA A 2 -30.26 30.81 58.13
N VAL A 3 -31.60 30.81 58.05
CA VAL A 3 -32.39 29.66 57.56
C VAL A 3 -32.46 29.60 56.02
N GLU A 4 -32.42 30.74 55.32
CA GLU A 4 -32.41 30.80 53.85
C GLU A 4 -31.07 30.34 53.24
N ALA A 5 -29.95 30.56 53.94
CA ALA A 5 -28.64 30.09 53.50
C ALA A 5 -28.55 28.54 53.52
N ALA A 6 -29.15 27.91 54.54
CA ALA A 6 -29.14 26.44 54.67
C ALA A 6 -30.02 25.74 53.61
N LEU A 7 -31.09 26.38 53.12
CA LEU A 7 -31.94 25.85 52.05
C LEU A 7 -31.27 25.94 50.67
N HIS A 8 -30.46 26.98 50.43
CA HIS A 8 -29.73 27.15 49.17
C HIS A 8 -28.52 26.21 49.07
N ASP A 9 -27.85 25.89 50.18
CA ASP A 9 -26.76 24.91 50.22
C ASP A 9 -27.26 23.46 50.05
N GLY A 10 -28.45 23.13 50.57
CA GLY A 10 -29.06 21.81 50.42
C GLY A 10 -29.47 21.49 48.97
N ALA A 11 -30.01 22.48 48.24
CA ALA A 11 -30.43 22.30 46.84
C ALA A 11 -29.25 22.14 45.86
N ALA A 12 -28.11 22.76 46.15
CA ALA A 12 -26.89 22.62 45.36
C ALA A 12 -26.25 21.23 45.51
N SER A 13 -26.30 20.65 46.71
CA SER A 13 -25.76 19.30 46.95
C SER A 13 -26.56 18.18 46.26
N THR A 14 -27.87 18.35 46.09
CA THR A 14 -28.73 17.34 45.45
C THR A 14 -28.65 17.37 43.92
N SER A 15 -28.40 18.53 43.31
CA SER A 15 -28.22 18.64 41.86
C SER A 15 -26.89 18.05 41.38
N ASP A 16 -25.84 18.13 42.20
CA ASP A 16 -24.53 17.57 41.88
C ASP A 16 -24.48 16.03 42.00
N GLU A 17 -25.39 15.43 42.78
CA GLU A 17 -25.54 13.98 42.92
C GLU A 17 -26.42 13.39 41.80
N GLU A 18 -27.48 14.08 41.37
CA GLU A 18 -28.32 13.64 40.24
C GLU A 18 -27.57 13.71 38.89
N ASP A 19 -26.71 14.71 38.70
CA ASP A 19 -25.93 14.85 37.45
C ASP A 19 -24.83 13.78 37.34
N LYS A 20 -24.34 13.24 38.47
CA LYS A 20 -23.42 12.09 38.50
C LYS A 20 -24.11 10.74 38.35
N ALA A 21 -25.40 10.64 38.65
CA ALA A 21 -26.17 9.40 38.52
C ALA A 21 -26.62 9.10 37.07
N SER A 22 -26.62 10.11 36.18
CA SER A 22 -27.02 9.97 34.78
C SER A 22 -25.89 9.62 33.81
N ALA A 23 -24.64 9.52 34.30
CA ALA A 23 -23.49 9.16 33.49
C ALA A 23 -23.61 7.71 33.00
N SER A 24 -23.95 7.54 31.72
CA SER A 24 -23.96 6.24 31.06
C SER A 24 -22.60 5.54 31.24
N PRO A 25 -22.56 4.21 31.49
CA PRO A 25 -21.31 3.50 31.68
C PRO A 25 -20.39 3.74 30.47
N PRO A 26 -19.10 4.02 30.68
CA PRO A 26 -18.17 4.35 29.60
C PRO A 26 -18.18 3.22 28.57
N SER A 27 -18.51 3.57 27.31
CA SER A 27 -18.60 2.59 26.24
C SER A 27 -17.23 1.92 26.02
N VAL A 28 -17.25 0.64 25.64
CA VAL A 28 -16.03 -0.13 25.28
C VAL A 28 -15.16 0.58 24.22
N TRP A 29 -15.73 1.51 23.46
CA TRP A 29 -15.04 2.33 22.47
C TRP A 29 -14.19 3.46 23.06
N ASP A 30 -14.42 3.87 24.31
CA ASP A 30 -13.67 4.92 25.01
C ASP A 30 -12.48 4.38 25.82
N GLN A 31 -12.45 3.08 26.11
CA GLN A 31 -11.37 2.45 26.89
C GLN A 31 -10.14 2.07 26.04
N ARG A 32 -10.16 2.36 24.73
CA ARG A 32 -9.03 2.03 23.86
C ARG A 32 -7.85 2.96 24.17
N PRO A 33 -6.68 2.42 24.58
CA PRO A 33 -5.49 3.25 24.78
C PRO A 33 -5.10 3.84 23.42
N THR A 34 -5.33 5.15 23.23
CA THR A 34 -4.85 5.92 22.07
C THR A 34 -3.35 6.16 22.22
N LYS A 35 -2.56 5.08 22.17
CA LYS A 35 -1.12 5.07 22.46
C LYS A 35 -0.26 5.59 21.30
N TYR A 36 -0.83 6.21 20.26
CA TYR A 36 -0.10 6.51 19.05
C TYR A 36 -0.36 7.91 18.52
N LYS A 37 0.50 8.86 18.91
CA LYS A 37 0.50 10.25 18.41
C LYS A 37 1.27 10.45 17.10
N SER A 38 1.94 9.43 16.55
CA SER A 38 2.71 9.53 15.29
C SER A 38 2.55 8.36 14.32
N VAL A 39 1.75 7.33 14.65
CA VAL A 39 1.55 6.19 13.74
C VAL A 39 0.85 6.60 12.47
N LEU A 40 -0.10 7.55 12.53
CA LEU A 40 -0.76 8.04 11.32
C LEU A 40 0.24 8.65 10.33
N TRP A 41 1.20 9.45 10.82
CA TRP A 41 2.22 10.06 9.96
C TRP A 41 3.24 9.04 9.44
N SER A 42 3.68 8.11 10.28
CA SER A 42 4.63 7.06 9.88
C SER A 42 4.01 6.09 8.88
N VAL A 43 2.74 5.73 9.09
CA VAL A 43 2.01 4.77 8.26
C VAL A 43 1.51 5.40 6.97
N CYS A 44 0.85 6.57 7.03
CA CYS A 44 0.47 7.29 5.82
C CYS A 44 1.69 7.69 5.01
N GLY A 45 2.77 8.15 5.65
CA GLY A 45 4.03 8.47 4.96
C GLY A 45 4.62 7.25 4.26
N TYR A 46 4.66 6.09 4.92
CA TYR A 46 5.14 4.84 4.32
C TYR A 46 4.29 4.41 3.13
N VAL A 47 2.96 4.42 3.27
CA VAL A 47 2.02 4.03 2.19
C VAL A 47 2.12 5.00 1.02
N LEU A 48 2.20 6.31 1.27
CA LEU A 48 2.36 7.32 0.20
C LEU A 48 3.69 7.19 -0.53
N LEU A 49 4.79 6.94 0.20
CA LEU A 49 6.10 6.71 -0.42
C LEU A 49 6.09 5.44 -1.27
N MET A 50 5.45 4.38 -0.80
CA MET A 50 5.31 3.11 -1.51
C MET A 50 4.46 3.29 -2.79
N GLU A 51 3.29 3.92 -2.71
CA GLU A 51 2.46 4.25 -3.88
C GLU A 51 3.22 5.13 -4.88
N LEU A 52 3.96 6.15 -4.40
CA LEU A 52 4.78 7.00 -5.27
C LEU A 52 5.86 6.20 -5.99
N ALA A 53 6.54 5.29 -5.29
CA ALA A 53 7.55 4.42 -5.86
C ALA A 53 6.95 3.48 -6.91
N GLU A 54 5.82 2.85 -6.62
CA GLU A 54 5.10 2.00 -7.58
C GLU A 54 4.69 2.76 -8.83
N ARG A 55 4.15 3.98 -8.67
CA ARG A 55 3.79 4.86 -9.80
C ARG A 55 5.03 5.19 -10.64
N LEU A 56 6.13 5.57 -9.98
CA LEU A 56 7.38 5.94 -10.65
C LEU A 56 7.96 4.77 -11.44
N SER A 57 8.07 3.59 -10.81
CA SER A 57 8.52 2.35 -11.45
C SER A 57 7.63 1.97 -12.62
N TYR A 58 6.30 1.99 -12.44
CA TYR A 58 5.35 1.65 -13.49
C TYR A 58 5.51 2.55 -14.72
N TYR A 59 5.57 3.87 -14.54
CA TYR A 59 5.76 4.79 -15.67
C TYR A 59 7.15 4.63 -16.31
N GLY A 60 8.19 4.42 -15.49
CA GLY A 60 9.56 4.19 -15.94
C GLY A 60 9.68 2.94 -16.81
N ILE A 61 9.15 1.80 -16.34
CA ILE A 61 9.12 0.54 -17.08
C ILE A 61 8.26 0.70 -18.32
N ASN A 62 7.06 1.26 -18.21
CA ASN A 62 6.14 1.43 -19.34
C ASN A 62 6.75 2.25 -20.50
N GLN A 63 7.60 3.24 -20.22
CA GLN A 63 8.35 3.98 -21.25
C GLN A 63 9.64 3.27 -21.68
N GLY A 64 10.39 2.69 -20.75
CA GLY A 64 11.67 2.03 -21.02
C GLY A 64 11.55 0.71 -21.79
N LEU A 65 10.45 -0.04 -21.59
CA LEU A 65 10.28 -1.39 -22.12
C LEU A 65 10.37 -1.46 -23.65
N LYS A 66 9.63 -0.57 -24.34
CA LYS A 66 9.67 -0.52 -25.81
C LYS A 66 11.06 -0.18 -26.32
N ASN A 67 11.69 0.77 -25.66
CA ASN A 67 13.03 1.25 -26.02
C ASN A 67 14.07 0.14 -25.84
N PHE A 68 13.98 -0.63 -24.76
CA PHE A 68 14.84 -1.78 -24.51
C PHE A 68 14.66 -2.88 -25.57
N MET A 69 13.40 -3.26 -25.86
CA MET A 69 13.12 -4.30 -26.88
C MET A 69 13.56 -3.88 -28.29
N GLN A 70 13.38 -2.61 -28.66
CA GLN A 70 13.72 -2.12 -30.00
C GLN A 70 15.23 -1.85 -30.15
N MET A 71 15.87 -1.19 -29.18
CA MET A 71 17.28 -0.78 -29.32
C MET A 71 18.28 -1.85 -28.85
N LYS A 72 17.92 -2.67 -27.85
CA LYS A 72 18.83 -3.68 -27.28
C LYS A 72 18.55 -5.08 -27.79
N LEU A 73 17.27 -5.49 -27.87
CA LEU A 73 16.86 -6.80 -28.40
C LEU A 73 16.55 -6.79 -29.91
N GLY A 74 16.53 -5.63 -30.58
CA GLY A 74 16.35 -5.57 -32.04
C GLY A 74 15.04 -6.21 -32.53
N TRP A 75 14.05 -6.33 -31.64
CA TRP A 75 12.74 -6.87 -31.98
C TRP A 75 11.97 -5.87 -32.85
N SER A 76 11.05 -6.39 -33.67
CA SER A 76 10.16 -5.53 -34.45
C SER A 76 9.27 -4.68 -33.53
N ALA A 77 8.89 -3.49 -33.98
CA ALA A 77 7.97 -2.61 -33.25
C ALA A 77 6.63 -3.30 -32.94
N VAL A 78 6.19 -4.23 -33.79
CA VAL A 78 4.96 -5.00 -33.62
C VAL A 78 5.08 -5.96 -32.44
N SER A 79 6.16 -6.73 -32.39
CA SER A 79 6.46 -7.69 -31.31
C SER A 79 6.67 -6.99 -29.96
N ALA A 80 7.35 -5.85 -29.96
CA ALA A 80 7.54 -5.03 -28.77
C ALA A 80 6.22 -4.47 -28.24
N ASN A 81 5.31 -4.05 -29.13
CA ASN A 81 4.00 -3.55 -28.75
C ASN A 81 3.08 -4.65 -28.22
N SER A 82 3.10 -5.85 -28.81
CA SER A 82 2.30 -6.98 -28.32
C SER A 82 2.72 -7.39 -26.92
N LEU A 83 4.02 -7.58 -26.67
CA LEU A 83 4.52 -7.95 -25.34
C LEU A 83 4.17 -6.90 -24.29
N LYS A 84 4.34 -5.61 -24.64
CA LYS A 84 3.94 -4.51 -23.76
C LYS A 84 2.45 -4.54 -23.43
N SER A 85 1.59 -4.77 -24.42
CA SER A 85 0.15 -4.83 -24.21
C SER A 85 -0.21 -5.98 -23.28
N THR A 86 0.39 -7.16 -23.47
CA THR A 86 0.19 -8.33 -22.60
C THR A 86 0.63 -8.02 -21.17
N TRP A 87 1.79 -7.40 -21.00
CA TRP A 87 2.28 -6.97 -19.68
C TRP A 87 1.31 -6.01 -19.00
N THR A 88 0.86 -4.97 -19.70
CA THR A 88 -0.12 -4.01 -19.17
C THR A 88 -1.42 -4.71 -18.77
N SER A 89 -1.91 -5.67 -19.56
CA SER A 89 -3.09 -6.46 -19.19
C SER A 89 -2.89 -7.26 -17.90
N LEU A 90 -1.72 -7.88 -17.71
CA LEU A 90 -1.42 -8.63 -16.48
C LEU A 90 -1.32 -7.71 -15.26
N VAL A 91 -0.68 -6.54 -15.39
CA VAL A 91 -0.62 -5.53 -14.32
C VAL A 91 -2.03 -5.10 -13.88
N TYR A 92 -3.00 -5.02 -14.80
CA TYR A 92 -4.38 -4.71 -14.44
C TYR A 92 -5.14 -5.88 -13.81
N MET A 93 -4.75 -7.13 -14.09
CA MET A 93 -5.37 -8.31 -13.47
C MET A 93 -4.80 -8.64 -12.08
N SER A 94 -3.51 -8.39 -11.85
CA SER A 94 -2.83 -8.64 -10.57
C SER A 94 -3.52 -8.02 -9.35
N PRO A 95 -3.97 -6.74 -9.34
CA PRO A 95 -4.68 -6.17 -8.20
C PRO A 95 -6.06 -6.81 -7.97
N LEU A 96 -6.72 -7.32 -9.02
CA LEU A 96 -7.98 -8.06 -8.89
C LEU A 96 -7.75 -9.38 -8.15
N MET A 97 -6.69 -10.11 -8.53
CA MET A 97 -6.28 -11.34 -7.84
C MET A 97 -5.81 -11.05 -6.41
N GLY A 98 -5.03 -9.98 -6.21
CA GLY A 98 -4.56 -9.59 -4.89
C GLY A 98 -5.68 -9.18 -3.94
N ALA A 99 -6.71 -8.48 -4.44
CA ALA A 99 -7.89 -8.12 -3.66
C ALA A 99 -8.69 -9.36 -3.22
N TYR A 100 -8.90 -10.32 -4.13
CA TYR A 100 -9.59 -11.58 -3.82
C TYR A 100 -8.87 -12.35 -2.69
N ILE A 101 -7.53 -12.43 -2.75
CA ILE A 101 -6.72 -13.10 -1.72
C ILE A 101 -6.75 -12.33 -0.39
N ALA A 102 -6.74 -10.99 -0.44
CA ALA A 102 -6.80 -10.13 0.74
C ALA A 102 -8.10 -10.30 1.54
N ASP A 103 -9.21 -10.49 0.83
CA ASP A 103 -10.54 -10.61 1.41
C ASP A 103 -10.79 -12.01 2.02
N GLU A 104 -10.19 -13.07 1.46
CA GLU A 104 -10.48 -14.45 1.87
C GLU A 104 -9.60 -14.99 3.01
N LYS A 105 -8.31 -14.61 3.12
CA LYS A 105 -7.37 -15.36 3.98
C LYS A 105 -6.59 -14.58 5.05
N TRP A 106 -6.06 -13.38 4.78
CA TRP A 106 -4.96 -12.83 5.61
C TRP A 106 -5.16 -11.41 6.16
N GLY A 107 -6.25 -10.73 5.79
CA GLY A 107 -6.45 -9.32 6.14
C GLY A 107 -5.63 -8.36 5.26
N ARG A 108 -5.99 -7.07 5.31
CA ARG A 108 -5.52 -6.06 4.35
C ARG A 108 -4.02 -5.75 4.41
N TYR A 109 -3.47 -5.54 5.61
CA TYR A 109 -2.09 -5.09 5.81
C TYR A 109 -0.98 -6.06 5.32
N PRO A 110 -1.02 -7.36 5.68
CA PRO A 110 0.02 -8.30 5.26
C PRO A 110 -0.04 -8.58 3.75
N THR A 111 -1.24 -8.54 3.16
CA THR A 111 -1.42 -8.75 1.72
C THR A 111 -0.76 -7.64 0.92
N ILE A 112 -1.05 -6.37 1.23
CA ILE A 112 -0.43 -5.20 0.57
C ILE A 112 1.09 -5.25 0.69
N THR A 113 1.61 -5.58 1.88
CA THR A 113 3.06 -5.65 2.10
C THR A 113 3.73 -6.75 1.28
N THR A 114 3.09 -7.92 1.17
CA THR A 114 3.63 -9.06 0.41
C THR A 114 3.64 -8.78 -1.09
N PHE A 115 2.55 -8.25 -1.64
CA PHE A 115 2.49 -7.84 -3.05
C PHE A 115 3.48 -6.73 -3.37
N GLY A 116 3.63 -5.73 -2.49
CA GLY A 116 4.63 -4.69 -2.65
C GLY A 116 6.07 -5.23 -2.64
N MET A 117 6.38 -6.21 -1.79
CA MET A 117 7.70 -6.86 -1.80
C MET A 117 7.95 -7.67 -3.08
N LEU A 118 6.95 -8.40 -3.57
CA LEU A 118 7.04 -9.15 -4.83
C LEU A 118 7.28 -8.21 -6.02
N TYR A 119 6.58 -7.08 -6.06
CA TYR A 119 6.77 -6.04 -7.07
C TYR A 119 8.20 -5.48 -7.06
N LEU A 120 8.73 -5.17 -5.87
CA LEU A 120 10.10 -4.70 -5.68
C LEU A 120 11.15 -5.68 -6.21
N VAL A 121 10.92 -6.99 -6.03
CA VAL A 121 11.78 -8.03 -6.59
C VAL A 121 11.73 -8.04 -8.12
N GLY A 122 10.52 -7.92 -8.70
CA GLY A 122 10.35 -7.83 -10.16
C GLY A 122 11.07 -6.63 -10.78
N ASP A 123 10.92 -5.46 -10.17
CA ASP A 123 11.63 -4.23 -10.57
C ASP A 123 13.16 -4.41 -10.47
N GLY A 124 13.63 -5.06 -9.40
CA GLY A 124 15.04 -5.39 -9.22
C GLY A 124 15.58 -6.32 -10.32
N LEU A 125 14.83 -7.35 -10.70
CA LEU A 125 15.18 -8.24 -11.81
C LEU A 125 15.24 -7.49 -13.14
N LEU A 126 14.30 -6.59 -13.39
CA LEU A 126 14.31 -5.73 -14.58
C LEU A 126 15.54 -4.80 -14.61
N ALA A 127 15.90 -4.22 -13.47
CA ALA A 127 17.10 -3.39 -13.35
C ALA A 127 18.39 -4.19 -13.63
N VAL A 128 18.46 -5.43 -13.15
CA VAL A 128 19.59 -6.34 -13.46
C VAL A 128 19.62 -6.70 -14.94
N ALA A 129 18.47 -6.95 -15.57
CA ALA A 129 18.38 -7.23 -17.02
C ALA A 129 18.87 -6.05 -17.88
N ALA A 130 18.69 -4.81 -17.40
CA ALA A 130 19.15 -3.60 -18.07
C ALA A 130 20.65 -3.30 -17.86
N HIS A 131 21.33 -4.03 -16.98
CA HIS A 131 22.74 -3.77 -16.68
C HIS A 131 23.65 -4.13 -17.87
N PRO A 132 24.62 -3.27 -18.25
CA PRO A 132 25.46 -3.46 -19.44
C PRO A 132 26.26 -4.78 -19.45
N SER A 133 26.60 -5.33 -18.27
CA SER A 133 27.26 -6.64 -18.15
C SER A 133 26.36 -7.82 -18.57
N VAL A 134 25.05 -7.73 -18.37
CA VAL A 134 24.08 -8.78 -18.72
C VAL A 134 23.73 -8.71 -20.20
N LEU A 135 23.69 -7.50 -20.75
CA LEU A 135 23.50 -7.24 -22.19
C LEU A 135 24.59 -7.83 -23.09
N ALA A 136 25.76 -8.20 -22.55
CA ALA A 136 26.81 -8.89 -23.28
C ALA A 136 26.40 -10.31 -23.72
N HIS A 137 25.48 -10.95 -22.99
CA HIS A 137 24.90 -12.25 -23.34
C HIS A 137 23.42 -12.06 -23.65
N ARG A 138 23.13 -11.75 -24.92
CA ARG A 138 21.79 -11.37 -25.38
C ARG A 138 20.72 -12.39 -25.01
N ASP A 139 20.97 -13.67 -25.23
CA ASP A 139 20.03 -14.76 -24.94
C ASP A 139 19.68 -14.85 -23.44
N VAL A 140 20.65 -14.57 -22.58
CA VAL A 140 20.46 -14.54 -21.11
C VAL A 140 19.68 -13.29 -20.69
N ALA A 141 19.96 -12.15 -21.33
CA ALA A 141 19.24 -10.91 -21.08
C ALA A 141 17.75 -11.01 -21.47
N GLU A 142 17.42 -11.64 -22.62
CA GLU A 142 16.02 -11.85 -23.01
C GLU A 142 15.29 -12.76 -22.00
N GLY A 143 15.96 -13.83 -21.54
CA GLY A 143 15.42 -14.74 -20.54
C GLY A 143 15.15 -14.05 -19.20
N ILE A 144 16.15 -13.39 -18.62
CA ILE A 144 16.01 -12.68 -17.33
C ILE A 144 14.94 -11.59 -17.42
N PHE A 145 14.88 -10.87 -18.55
CA PHE A 145 13.88 -9.85 -18.78
C PHE A 145 12.46 -10.42 -18.80
N ILE A 146 12.21 -11.51 -19.54
CA ILE A 146 10.90 -12.16 -19.60
C ILE A 146 10.51 -12.75 -18.23
N PHE A 147 11.45 -13.40 -17.54
CA PHE A 147 11.20 -13.91 -16.19
C PHE A 147 10.88 -12.79 -15.19
N GLY A 148 11.61 -11.68 -15.24
CA GLY A 148 11.30 -10.50 -14.41
C GLY A 148 9.97 -9.85 -14.76
N LEU A 149 9.57 -9.90 -16.04
CA LEU A 149 8.35 -9.27 -16.53
C LEU A 149 7.06 -10.05 -16.18
N PHE A 150 7.13 -11.38 -16.21
CA PHE A 150 5.96 -12.25 -16.03
C PHE A 150 5.98 -13.04 -14.73
N GLY A 151 7.15 -13.28 -14.14
CA GLY A 151 7.30 -14.12 -12.95
C GLY A 151 7.05 -13.39 -11.62
N CYS A 152 7.01 -12.06 -11.61
CA CYS A 152 6.85 -11.25 -10.40
C CYS A 152 5.63 -10.31 -10.41
N ILE A 153 4.67 -10.54 -11.32
CA ILE A 153 3.33 -9.92 -11.37
C ILE A 153 2.27 -10.89 -10.86
#